data_AF-A0A133NDW1-F1
#
_entry.id   AF-A0A133NDW1-F1
#
_cell.length_a   1.000
_cell.length_b   1.000
_cell.length_c   1.000
_cell.angle_alpha   90.00
_cell.angle_beta   90.00
_cell.angle_gamma   90.00
#
_symmetry.space_group_name_H-M   'P 1'
#
loop_
_entity.id
_entity.type
_entity.pdbx_description
1 polymer ?
#
loop_
_entity_poly.entity_id
_entity_poly.type
_entity_poly.pdbx_seq_one_letter_code
_entity_poly.pdbx_strand_id
1 'polypeptide(L)' 'MAKVEALEEELVELKLKKRNFILANKDTKEIDNLIKKLEEEIMRIKSNN' A
#
# COMPACT_ATOMS: atom_id res chain seq x y z
N MET A 1 -5.73 15.31 7.81
CA MET A 1 -4.72 14.29 8.18
C MET A 1 -5.31 12.90 8.32
N ALA A 2 -6.48 12.70 8.95
CA ALA A 2 -7.12 11.38 9.12
C ALA A 2 -7.24 10.50 7.85
N LYS A 3 -7.50 11.07 6.67
CA LYS A 3 -7.55 10.30 5.41
C LYS A 3 -6.17 9.73 5.01
N VAL A 4 -5.09 10.49 5.25
CA VAL A 4 -3.73 10.03 4.93
C VAL A 4 -3.29 8.93 5.87
N GLU A 5 -3.58 9.08 7.17
CA GLU A 5 -3.28 8.07 8.19
C GLU A 5 -3.95 6.74 7.88
N ALA A 6 -5.23 6.74 7.49
CA ALA A 6 -5.94 5.52 7.09
C ALA A 6 -5.30 4.84 5.86
N LEU A 7 -4.86 5.62 4.87
CA LEU A 7 -4.18 5.08 3.68
C LEU A 7 -2.78 4.54 4.03
N GLU A 8 -2.08 5.15 4.99
CA GLU A 8 -0.79 4.67 5.48
C GLU A 8 -0.94 3.35 6.25
N GLU A 9 -1.99 3.20 7.05
CA GLU A 9 -2.33 1.93 7.71
C GLU A 9 -2.62 0.83 6.68
N GLU A 10 -3.46 1.10 5.68
CA GLU A 10 -3.77 0.15 4.59
C GLU A 10 -2.50 -0.24 3.81
N LEU A 11 -1.59 0.70 3.57
CA LEU A 11 -0.31 0.44 2.92
C LEU A 11 0.57 -0.51 3.73
N VAL A 12 0.60 -0.38 5.07
CA VAL A 12 1.31 -1.30 5.96
C VAL A 12 0.72 -2.69 5.87
N GLU A 13 -0.61 -2.82 5.93
CA GLU A 13 -1.29 -4.12 5.80
C GLU A 13 -0.99 -4.81 4.46
N LEU A 14 -1.02 -4.08 3.35
CA LEU A 14 -0.67 -4.62 2.04
C LEU A 14 0.79 -5.08 1.96
N LYS A 15 1.73 -4.34 2.57
CA LYS A 15 3.15 -4.74 2.63
C LYS A 15 3.33 -6.01 3.46
N LEU A 16 2.60 -6.16 4.57
CA LEU A 16 2.58 -7.40 5.36
C LEU A 16 1.99 -8.57 4.58
N LYS A 17 0.87 -8.35 3.88
CA LYS A 17 0.25 -9.35 3.01
C LYS A 17 1.20 -9.80 1.90
N LYS A 18 1.89 -8.85 1.25
CA LYS A 18 2.92 -9.12 0.25
C LYS A 18 4.01 -10.03 0.80
N ARG A 19 4.54 -9.70 1.98
CA ARG A 19 5.57 -10.52 2.65
C ARG A 19 5.10 -11.95 2.86
N ASN A 20 3.87 -12.14 3.32
CA ASN A 20 3.30 -13.49 3.51
C ASN A 20 3.17 -14.26 2.19
N PHE A 21 2.83 -13.58 1.09
CA PHE A 21 2.75 -14.19 -0.23
C PHE A 21 4.12 -14.61 -0.76
N ILE A 22 5.14 -13.76 -0.58
CA ILE A 22 6.53 -14.09 -0.93
C ILE A 22 6.98 -15.33 -0.16
N LEU A 23 6.74 -15.38 1.15
CA LEU A 23 7.09 -16.52 1.99
C LEU A 23 6.36 -17.82 1.57
N ALA A 24 5.19 -17.69 0.97
CA ALA A 24 4.41 -18.80 0.45
C ALA A 24 4.69 -19.13 -1.03
N ASN A 25 5.70 -18.51 -1.67
CA ASN A 25 5.96 -18.60 -3.12
C ASN A 25 4.71 -18.32 -3.99
N LYS A 26 3.87 -17.37 -3.58
CA LYS A 26 2.70 -16.91 -4.32
C LYS A 26 3.02 -15.68 -5.15
N ASP A 27 2.30 -15.50 -6.25
CA ASP A 27 2.39 -14.29 -7.08
C ASP A 27 1.96 -13.04 -6.30
N THR A 28 2.73 -11.97 -6.40
CA THR A 28 2.48 -10.70 -5.70
C THR A 28 2.03 -9.57 -6.61
N LYS A 29 1.87 -9.81 -7.92
CA LYS A 29 1.70 -8.75 -8.91
C LYS A 29 0.50 -7.85 -8.63
N GLU A 30 -0.61 -8.43 -8.15
CA GLU A 30 -1.78 -7.65 -7.75
C GLU A 30 -1.52 -6.79 -6.51
N ILE A 31 -0.82 -7.34 -5.51
CA ILE A 31 -0.48 -6.62 -4.29
C ILE A 31 0.49 -5.46 -4.61
N ASP A 32 1.44 -5.69 -5.52
CA ASP A 32 2.37 -4.67 -6.01
C ASP A 32 1.65 -3.51 -6.70
N ASN A 33 0.67 -3.82 -7.55
CA ASN A 33 -0.14 -2.80 -8.21
C ASN A 33 -0.99 -1.99 -7.22
N LEU A 34 -1.53 -2.64 -6.18
CA LEU A 34 -2.31 -1.96 -5.14
C LEU A 34 -1.42 -1.03 -4.30
N ILE A 35 -0.26 -1.51 -3.86
CA ILE A 35 0.73 -0.72 -3.12
C ILE A 35 1.10 0.54 -3.91
N LYS A 36 1.41 0.39 -5.20
CA LYS A 36 1.79 1.53 -6.05
C LYS A 36 0.68 2.58 -6.15
N LYS A 37 -0.58 2.16 -6.33
CA LYS A 37 -1.73 3.09 -6.40
C LYS A 37 -1.92 3.84 -5.08
N LEU A 38 -1.79 3.15 -3.95
CA LEU A 38 -1.89 3.74 -2.61
C LEU A 38 -0.77 4.75 -2.35
N GLU A 39 0.47 4.42 -2.71
CA GLU A 39 1.61 5.34 -2.58
C GLU A 39 1.42 6.60 -3.44
N GLU A 40 0.91 6.46 -4.67
CA GLU A 40 0.57 7.59 -5.54
C GLU A 40 -0.56 8.45 -4.95
N GLU A 41 -1.61 7.86 -4.37
CA GLU A 41 -2.69 8.61 -3.73
C GLU A 41 -2.20 9.37 -2.49
N ILE A 42 -1.41 8.72 -1.63
CA ILE A 42 -0.82 9.35 -0.43
C ILE A 42 0.04 10.54 -0.84
N MET A 43 0.91 10.39 -1.85
CA MET A 43 1.72 11.50 -2.37
C MET A 43 0.85 12.64 -2.87
N ARG A 44 -0.19 12.36 -3.67
CA ARG A 44 -1.09 13.41 -4.18
C ARG A 44 -1.78 14.17 -3.05
N ILE A 45 -2.24 13.49 -2.01
CA ILE A 45 -2.91 14.15 -0.87
C ILE A 45 -1.91 14.97 -0.06
N LYS A 46 -0.70 14.45 0.18
CA LYS A 46 0.35 15.17 0.92
C LYS A 46 0.89 16.38 0.17
N SER A 47 0.97 16.33 -1.16
CA SER A 47 1.42 17.47 -1.99
C SER A 47 0.36 18.56 -2.17
N ASN A 48 -0.91 18.24 -1.94
CA ASN A 48 -2.05 19.17 -2.06
C ASN A 48 -2.52 19.75 -0.71
N ASN A 49 -1.91 19.35 0.42
CA ASN A 49 -2.10 19.96 1.75
C ASN A 49 -0.86 20.75 2.15
#